data_AF-A0A524MIC6-F1
#
_entry.id   AF-A0A524MIC6-F1
#
_cell.length_a   1.000
_cell.length_b   1.000
_cell.length_c   1.000
_cell.angle_alpha   90.00
_cell.angle_beta   90.00
_cell.angle_gamma   90.00
#
_symmetry.space_group_name_H-M   'P 1'
#
loop_
_entity.id
_entity.type
_entity.pdbx_description
1 polymer ?
#
loop_
_entity_poly.entity_id
_entity_poly.type
_entity_poly.pdbx_seq_one_letter_code
_entity_poly.pdbx_strand_id
1 'polypeptide(L)' 'MRTLMLAVLAMCLVGITVAAYDVAIFVPGVVAGSPLYEELVSGVNRVVAENADVTLKVLEAGFDQ' A
#
# COMPACT_ATOMS: atom_id res chain seq x y z
N MET A 1 27.12 16.93 25.46
CA MET A 1 26.81 16.70 24.03
C MET A 1 26.75 15.22 23.66
N ARG A 2 27.78 14.40 23.93
CA ARG A 2 27.75 12.94 23.67
C ARG A 2 26.58 12.19 24.30
N THR A 3 26.25 12.47 25.56
CA THR A 3 25.14 11.85 26.29
C THR A 3 23.76 12.23 25.74
N LEU A 4 23.58 13.48 25.30
CA LEU A 4 22.35 13.95 24.67
C LEU A 4 22.14 13.27 23.31
N MET A 5 23.23 13.10 22.56
CA MET A 5 23.22 12.45 21.23
C MET A 5 22.90 10.94 21.33
N LEU A 6 23.40 10.25 22.36
CA LEU A 6 23.01 8.85 22.63
C LEU A 6 21.54 8.71 23.02
N ALA A 7 20.99 9.65 23.81
CA ALA A 7 19.60 9.60 24.23
C ALA A 7 18.63 9.84 23.06
N VAL A 8 18.93 10.78 22.15
CA VAL A 8 18.11 11.03 20.94
C VAL A 8 18.14 9.82 19.99
N LEU A 9 19.31 9.18 19.83
CA LEU A 9 19.44 7.97 19.01
C LEU A 9 18.61 6.80 19.58
N ALA A 10 18.64 6.61 20.91
CA ALA A 10 17.85 5.59 21.59
C ALA A 10 16.34 5.85 21.48
N MET A 11 15.91 7.12 21.47
CA MET A 11 14.50 7.50 21.34
C MET A 11 13.97 7.34 19.91
N CYS A 12 14.81 7.51 18.88
CA CYS A 12 14.47 7.16 17.50
C CYS A 12 14.37 5.63 17.28
N LEU A 13 15.03 4.82 18.11
CA LEU A 13 15.01 3.36 18.02
C LEU A 13 13.77 2.73 18.69
N VAL A 14 13.05 3.46 19.54
CA VAL A 14 11.71 3.07 20.01
C VAL A 14 10.74 3.33 18.87
N GLY A 15 10.76 2.38 17.93
CA GLY A 15 10.12 2.48 16.63
C GLY A 15 8.66 2.88 16.70
N ILE A 16 8.30 3.84 15.87
CA ILE A 16 6.93 4.07 15.45
C ILE A 16 6.53 2.80 14.70
N THR A 17 5.79 1.90 15.34
CA THR A 17 5.17 0.77 14.66
C THR A 17 4.02 1.32 13.82
N VAL A 18 4.30 1.60 12.54
CA VAL A 18 3.23 1.86 11.57
C VAL A 18 2.56 0.52 11.30
N ALA A 19 1.25 0.43 11.53
CA ALA A 19 0.49 -0.79 11.27
C ALA A 19 0.49 -1.05 9.76
N ALA A 20 0.94 -2.24 9.34
CA ALA A 20 0.90 -2.64 7.94
C ALA A 20 -0.49 -3.18 7.56
N TYR A 21 -0.96 -2.86 6.35
CA TYR A 21 -2.27 -3.25 5.84
C TYR A 21 -2.16 -3.96 4.49
N ASP A 22 -2.84 -5.08 4.37
CA ASP A 22 -2.99 -5.79 3.10
C ASP A 22 -4.38 -5.52 2.52
N VAL A 23 -4.43 -4.96 1.30
CA VAL A 23 -5.68 -4.62 0.61
C VAL A 23 -5.86 -5.52 -0.61
N ALA A 24 -7.07 -6.03 -0.81
CA ALA A 24 -7.44 -6.78 -2.02
C ALA A 24 -8.59 -6.10 -2.77
N ILE A 25 -8.50 -6.09 -4.10
CA ILE A 25 -9.56 -5.61 -4.99
C ILE A 25 -10.01 -6.76 -5.87
N PHE A 26 -11.32 -6.99 -5.90
CA PHE A 26 -11.95 -7.90 -6.84
C PHE A 26 -12.48 -7.12 -8.04
N VAL A 27 -12.01 -7.47 -9.23
CA VAL A 27 -12.47 -6.92 -10.51
C VAL A 27 -13.36 -7.98 -11.17
N PRO A 28 -14.68 -7.74 -11.32
CA PRO A 28 -15.60 -8.66 -11.98
C PRO A 28 -15.42 -8.58 -13.51
N GLY A 29 -14.25 -9.00 -13.97
CA GLY A 29 -13.78 -8.87 -15.34
C GLY A 29 -12.25 -8.93 -15.41
N VAL A 30 -11.71 -8.30 -16.45
CA VAL A 30 -10.29 -7.98 -16.60
C VAL A 30 -10.11 -6.46 -16.57
N VAL A 31 -9.02 -5.97 -15.99
CA VAL A 31 -8.68 -4.54 -15.94
C VAL A 31 -8.45 -4.00 -17.35
N ALA A 32 -7.68 -4.73 -18.15
CA ALA A 32 -7.27 -4.30 -19.48
C ALA A 32 -8.48 -4.05 -20.39
N GLY A 33 -8.54 -2.85 -20.98
CA GLY A 33 -9.58 -2.48 -21.94
C GLY A 33 -10.89 -1.99 -21.31
N SER A 34 -10.97 -1.92 -19.98
CA SER A 34 -12.07 -1.28 -19.25
C SER A 34 -11.57 0.02 -18.63
N PRO A 35 -11.92 1.20 -19.17
CA PRO A 35 -11.48 2.48 -18.62
C PRO A 35 -11.81 2.63 -17.13
N LEU A 36 -12.96 2.09 -16.70
CA LEU A 36 -13.38 2.12 -15.30
C LEU A 36 -12.44 1.32 -14.38
N TYR A 37 -12.03 0.12 -14.80
CA TYR A 37 -11.16 -0.73 -13.97
C TYR A 37 -9.71 -0.25 -14.02
N GLU A 38 -9.26 0.29 -15.15
CA GLU A 38 -7.95 0.92 -15.27
C GLU A 38 -7.82 2.13 -14.34
N GLU A 39 -8.82 3.01 -14.30
CA GLU A 39 -8.84 4.16 -13.39
C GLU A 39 -8.90 3.73 -11.91
N LEU A 40 -9.71 2.73 -11.59
CA LEU A 40 -9.80 2.17 -10.23
C LEU A 40 -8.45 1.63 -9.75
N VAL A 41 -7.82 0.75 -10.54
CA VAL A 41 -6.55 0.11 -10.17
C VAL A 41 -5.41 1.13 -10.15
N SER A 42 -5.41 2.11 -11.07
CA SER A 42 -4.43 3.20 -11.08
C SER A 42 -4.53 4.06 -9.81
N GLY A 43 -5.75 4.43 -9.40
CA GLY A 43 -5.97 5.20 -8.17
C GLY A 43 -5.46 4.47 -6.92
N VAL A 44 -5.72 3.16 -6.81
CA VAL A 44 -5.29 2.37 -5.65
C VAL A 44 -3.78 2.15 -5.65
N ASN A 45 -3.17 1.90 -6.82
CA ASN A 45 -1.72 1.83 -6.94
C ASN A 45 -1.03 3.12 -6.51
N ARG A 46 -1.63 4.29 -6.80
CA ARG A 46 -1.09 5.57 -6.33
C ARG A 46 -1.09 5.64 -4.80
N VAL A 47 -2.17 5.23 -4.14
CA VAL A 47 -2.26 5.19 -2.68
C VAL A 47 -1.19 4.26 -2.09
N VAL A 48 -1.01 3.07 -2.67
CA VAL A 48 0.02 2.11 -2.22
C VAL A 48 1.43 2.66 -2.41
N ALA A 49 1.70 3.38 -3.52
CA ALA A 49 3.00 4.00 -3.75
C ALA A 49 3.32 5.13 -2.76
N GLU A 50 2.30 5.81 -2.23
CA GLU A 50 2.42 6.90 -1.26
C GLU A 50 2.52 6.39 0.20
N ASN A 51 2.18 5.13 0.47
CA ASN A 51 2.13 4.55 1.82
C ASN A 51 2.96 3.26 1.91
N ALA A 52 4.12 3.33 2.58
CA ALA A 52 5.08 2.23 2.66
C ALA A 52 4.59 1.00 3.45
N ASP A 53 3.52 1.16 4.21
CA ASP A 53 2.89 0.16 5.08
C ASP A 53 1.68 -0.52 4.42
N VAL A 54 1.33 -0.19 3.17
CA VAL A 54 0.19 -0.77 2.47
C VAL A 54 0.65 -1.68 1.33
N THR A 55 0.04 -2.85 1.20
CA THR A 55 0.20 -3.72 0.02
C THR A 55 -1.12 -3.92 -0.71
N LEU A 56 -1.04 -4.23 -2.01
CA LEU A 56 -2.23 -4.44 -2.86
C LEU A 56 -2.15 -5.76 -3.61
N LYS A 57 -3.28 -6.47 -3.62
CA LYS A 57 -3.56 -7.58 -4.53
C LYS A 57 -4.78 -7.28 -5.39
N VAL A 58 -4.62 -7.34 -6.71
CA VAL A 58 -5.75 -7.28 -7.66
C VAL A 58 -6.13 -8.70 -8.08
N LEU A 59 -7.41 -9.02 -8.00
CA LEU A 59 -8.01 -10.30 -8.39
C LEU A 59 -8.98 -10.04 -9.55
N GLU A 60 -8.60 -10.45 -10.74
CA GLU A 60 -9.45 -10.41 -11.93
C GLU A 60 -10.28 -11.70 -12.04
N ALA A 61 -11.59 -11.56 -12.21
CA ALA A 61 -12.51 -12.69 -12.40
C ALA A 61 -12.43 -13.29 -13.82
N GLY A 62 -11.80 -12.60 -14.76
CA GLY A 62 -11.65 -13.06 -16.14
C GLY A 62 -12.81 -12.62 -17.03
N PHE A 63 -13.30 -13.53 -17.88
CA PHE A 63 -14.40 -13.25 -18.83
C PHE A 63 -15.65 -14.12 -18.57
N ASP A 64 -15.58 -15.03 -17.60
CA ASP A 64 -16.63 -15.99 -17.24
C ASP A 64 -17.15 -15.66 -15.82
N GLN A 65 -17.49 -14.38 -15.63
CA GLN A 65 -18.01 -13.82 -14.37
C GLN A 65 -19.53 -13.73 -14.33
#